data_AF-A0A259C9B0-F1
#
_entry.id   AF-A0A259C9B0-F1
#
_cell.length_a   1.000
_cell.length_b   1.000
_cell.length_c   1.000
_cell.angle_alpha   90.00
_cell.angle_beta   90.00
_cell.angle_gamma   90.00
#
_symmetry.space_group_name_H-M   'P 1'
#
loop_
_entity.id
_entity.type
_entity.pdbx_description
1 polymer ?
#
loop_
_entity_poly.entity_id
_entity_poly.type
_entity_poly.pdbx_seq_one_letter_code
_entity_poly.pdbx_strand_id
1 'polypeptide(L)'
;MGNLTHGSFIWLDALCAERNIARRYTAPINRDLFGTSIVKFAWGRIGAKGQERAVSFDGDDEASRFASQLLYRRASAPKRKGPPIARQL
;
A
#
# COMPACT_ATOMS: atom_id res chain seq x y z
N MET A 1 8.23 3.72 -10.91
CA MET A 1 6.94 3.80 -10.19
C MET A 1 6.31 5.10 -10.64
N GLY A 2 5.23 5.05 -11.43
CA GLY A 2 4.56 6.27 -11.90
C GLY A 2 4.02 7.08 -10.72
N ASN A 3 3.78 8.38 -10.93
CA ASN A 3 3.19 9.23 -9.90
C ASN A 3 1.83 8.62 -9.49
N LEU A 4 1.71 8.24 -8.22
CA LEU A 4 0.43 7.83 -7.66
C LEU A 4 -0.47 9.07 -7.64
N THR A 5 -1.67 8.96 -8.20
CA THR A 5 -2.65 10.06 -8.24
C THR A 5 -3.84 9.72 -7.36
N HIS A 6 -4.69 10.69 -7.03
CA HIS A 6 -5.95 10.42 -6.32
C HIS A 6 -6.80 9.42 -7.08
N GLY A 7 -7.47 8.55 -6.32
CA GLY A 7 -8.28 7.48 -6.89
C GLY A 7 -7.48 6.31 -7.45
N SER A 8 -6.14 6.40 -7.54
CA SER A 8 -5.32 5.24 -7.87
C SER A 8 -5.27 4.25 -6.71
N PHE A 9 -5.59 3.00 -6.98
CA PHE A 9 -5.57 1.94 -5.98
C PHE A 9 -4.45 0.95 -6.31
N ILE A 10 -3.33 1.06 -5.58
CA ILE A 10 -2.20 0.15 -5.71
C ILE A 10 -2.10 -0.76 -4.49
N TRP A 11 -1.80 -2.03 -4.76
CA TRP A 11 -1.46 -2.99 -3.71
C TRP A 11 -0.34 -3.93 -4.10
N LEU A 12 0.24 -4.54 -3.07
CA LEU A 12 1.25 -5.59 -3.16
C LEU A 12 0.74 -6.85 -2.49
N ASP A 13 0.74 -7.96 -3.24
CA ASP A 13 0.50 -9.29 -2.70
C ASP A 13 1.84 -9.99 -2.46
N ALA A 14 1.99 -10.61 -1.30
CA ALA A 14 3.10 -11.48 -0.97
C ALA A 14 2.57 -12.90 -0.79
N LEU A 15 2.95 -13.78 -1.72
CA LEU A 15 2.48 -15.16 -1.80
C LEU A 15 3.67 -16.12 -1.76
N CYS A 16 3.66 -17.08 -0.85
CA CYS A 16 4.60 -18.20 -0.83
C CYS A 16 3.96 -19.37 -0.08
N ALA A 17 3.55 -20.40 -0.82
CA ALA A 17 2.85 -21.56 -0.28
C ALA A 17 3.75 -22.35 0.68
N GLU A 18 5.01 -22.60 0.30
CA GLU A 18 6.01 -23.34 1.09
C GLU A 18 6.22 -22.75 2.50
N ARG A 19 6.00 -21.44 2.65
CA ARG A 19 6.19 -20.70 3.90
C ARG A 19 4.87 -20.29 4.57
N ASN A 20 3.72 -20.75 4.06
CA ASN A 20 2.38 -20.33 4.50
C ASN A 20 2.21 -18.80 4.56
N ILE A 21 2.69 -18.11 3.52
CA ILE A 21 2.60 -16.66 3.39
C ILE A 21 1.54 -16.32 2.35
N ALA A 22 0.47 -15.66 2.80
CA ALA A 22 -0.49 -14.99 1.94
C ALA A 22 -0.87 -13.66 2.59
N ARG A 23 -0.28 -12.55 2.13
CA ARG A 23 -0.50 -11.21 2.70
C ARG A 23 -0.72 -10.16 1.62
N ARG A 24 -1.56 -9.18 1.91
CA ARG A 24 -1.81 -8.00 1.06
C ARG A 24 -1.40 -6.72 1.78
N TYR A 25 -0.86 -5.77 1.03
CA TYR A 25 -0.53 -4.41 1.45
C TYR A 25 -1.18 -3.44 0.50
N THR A 26 -2.01 -2.52 0.98
CA THR A 26 -2.68 -1.50 0.15
C THR A 26 -2.26 -0.12 0.60
N ALA A 27 -2.20 0.85 -0.32
CA ALA A 27 -1.93 2.24 0.01
C ALA A 27 -2.63 3.22 -0.95
N PRO A 28 -3.98 3.22 -1.03
CA PRO A 28 -4.72 4.24 -1.78
C PRO A 28 -4.43 5.65 -1.31
N ILE A 29 -4.45 6.57 -2.28
CA ILE A 29 -4.41 8.01 -2.06
C ILE A 29 -5.80 8.57 -2.37
N ASN A 30 -6.41 9.18 -1.36
CA ASN A 30 -7.71 9.84 -1.44
C ASN A 30 -7.55 11.32 -1.16
N ARG A 31 -8.53 12.12 -1.58
CA ARG A 31 -8.66 13.52 -1.17
C ARG A 31 -9.92 13.67 -0.33
N ASP A 32 -9.84 14.40 0.77
CA ASP A 32 -11.02 14.73 1.55
C ASP A 32 -11.81 15.90 0.93
N LEU A 33 -12.90 16.31 1.61
CA LEU A 33 -13.76 17.39 1.14
C LEU A 33 -13.10 18.78 1.18
N PHE A 34 -11.98 18.91 1.88
CA PHE A 34 -11.25 20.17 2.06
C PHE A 34 -9.98 20.24 1.22
N GLY A 35 -9.70 19.21 0.42
CA GLY A 35 -8.53 19.16 -0.45
C GLY A 35 -7.30 18.47 0.15
N THR A 36 -7.37 18.03 1.42
CA THR A 36 -6.27 17.33 2.09
C THR A 36 -6.10 15.93 1.49
N SER A 37 -4.84 15.58 1.22
CA SER A 37 -4.48 14.27 0.69
C SER A 37 -4.34 13.25 1.82
N ILE A 38 -5.05 12.12 1.74
CA ILE A 38 -5.07 11.08 2.75
C ILE A 38 -4.59 9.76 2.16
N VAL A 39 -3.55 9.18 2.75
CA VAL A 39 -3.10 7.81 2.44
C VAL A 39 -3.70 6.85 3.47
N LYS A 40 -4.70 6.05 3.06
CA LYS A 40 -5.28 5.00 3.91
C LYS A 40 -4.65 3.65 3.57
N PHE A 41 -3.68 3.18 4.35
CA PHE A 41 -2.97 1.94 4.06
C PHE A 41 -3.39 0.79 4.98
N ALA A 42 -3.48 -0.41 4.42
CA ALA A 42 -3.86 -1.62 5.14
C ALA A 42 -2.84 -2.76 4.93
N TRP A 43 -2.76 -3.66 5.91
CA TRP A 43 -1.94 -4.86 5.82
C TRP A 43 -2.55 -6.03 6.60
N GLY A 44 -2.41 -7.24 6.06
CA GLY A 44 -2.93 -8.42 6.74
C GLY A 44 -2.74 -9.70 5.95
N ARG A 45 -3.18 -10.82 6.52
CA ARG A 45 -3.35 -12.06 5.76
C ARG A 45 -4.49 -11.87 4.76
N ILE A 46 -4.33 -12.40 3.54
CA ILE A 46 -5.40 -12.41 2.55
C ILE A 46 -6.57 -13.24 3.11
N GLY A 47 -7.80 -12.71 3.00
CA GLY A 47 -9.00 -13.32 3.60
C GLY A 47 -9.25 -12.97 5.07
N ALA A 48 -8.43 -12.12 5.70
CA ALA A 48 -8.64 -11.63 7.05
C ALA A 48 -8.81 -10.11 7.08
N LYS A 49 -9.42 -9.59 8.16
CA LYS A 49 -9.62 -8.14 8.38
C LYS A 49 -8.31 -7.33 8.32
N GLY A 50 -7.22 -7.91 8.79
CA GLY A 50 -5.91 -7.23 8.83
C GLY A 50 -5.88 -6.06 9.80
N GLN A 51 -5.07 -5.06 9.46
CA GLN A 51 -4.86 -3.81 10.18
C GLN A 51 -4.87 -2.66 9.18
N GLU A 52 -5.28 -1.47 9.62
CA GLU A 52 -5.31 -0.28 8.79
C GLU A 52 -4.83 0.97 9.56
N ARG A 53 -4.31 1.95 8.81
CA ARG A 53 -3.96 3.28 9.29
C ARG A 53 -4.19 4.31 8.20
N ALA A 54 -4.35 5.57 8.60
CA ALA A 54 -4.43 6.71 7.71
C ALA A 54 -3.44 7.80 8.14
N VAL A 55 -2.91 8.53 7.16
CA VAL A 55 -2.06 9.71 7.37
C VAL A 55 -2.50 10.78 6.38
N SER A 56 -2.65 12.01 6.87
CA SER A 56 -3.02 13.19 6.09
C SER A 56 -1.78 13.99 5.70
N PHE A 57 -1.83 14.60 4.53
CA PHE A 57 -0.78 15.41 3.92
C PHE A 57 -1.41 16.64 3.28
N ASP A 58 -0.71 17.76 3.34
CA ASP A 58 -1.15 19.01 2.73
C ASP A 58 -0.98 18.98 1.20
N GLY A 59 -0.05 18.15 0.69
CA GLY A 59 0.27 18.04 -0.72
C GLY A 59 0.18 16.62 -1.28
N ASP A 60 -0.22 16.53 -2.54
CA ASP A 60 -0.34 15.28 -3.29
C ASP A 60 1.01 14.57 -3.45
N ASP A 61 2.06 15.34 -3.72
CA ASP A 61 3.42 14.81 -3.90
C ASP A 61 3.95 14.14 -2.64
N GLU A 62 3.63 14.70 -1.46
CA GLU A 62 4.03 14.12 -0.18
C GLU A 62 3.30 12.80 0.09
N ALA A 63 1.99 12.78 -0.16
CA ALA A 63 1.17 11.57 -0.06
C ALA A 63 1.67 10.47 -1.01
N SER A 64 1.97 10.82 -2.26
CA SER A 64 2.47 9.91 -3.28
C SER A 64 3.86 9.38 -2.98
N ARG A 65 4.74 10.23 -2.47
CA ARG A 65 6.06 9.82 -1.99
C ARG A 65 5.96 8.89 -0.78
N PHE A 66 5.06 9.18 0.16
CA PHE A 66 4.81 8.33 1.32
C PHE A 66 4.30 6.95 0.91
N ALA A 67 3.25 6.88 0.09
CA ALA A 67 2.67 5.63 -0.39
C ALA A 67 3.68 4.80 -1.19
N SER A 68 4.45 5.44 -2.07
CA SER A 68 5.51 4.79 -2.83
C SER A 68 6.61 4.21 -1.94
N GLN A 69 7.08 4.97 -0.94
CA GLN A 69 8.08 4.48 0.00
C GLN A 69 7.54 3.35 0.88
N LEU A 70 6.28 3.42 1.31
CA LEU A 70 5.63 2.38 2.08
C LEU A 70 5.59 1.06 1.29
N LEU A 71 5.13 1.10 0.04
CA LEU A 71 5.09 -0.06 -0.84
C LEU A 71 6.50 -0.57 -1.19
N TYR A 72 7.44 0.32 -1.49
CA TYR A 72 8.84 -0.04 -1.78
C TYR A 72 9.49 -0.77 -0.61
N ARG A 73 9.40 -0.23 0.62
CA ARG A 73 9.90 -0.90 1.85
C ARG A 73 9.24 -2.26 2.08
N ARG A 74 7.99 -2.43 1.63
CA ARG A 74 7.26 -3.69 1.72
C ARG A 74 7.66 -4.69 0.64
N ALA A 75 8.07 -4.24 -0.53
CA ALA A 75 8.59 -5.07 -1.62
C ALA A 75 10.04 -5.52 -1.35
N SER A 76 10.88 -4.62 -0.82
CA SER A 76 12.31 -4.88 -0.55
C SER A 76 12.59 -5.69 0.72
N ALA A 77 11.58 -6.31 1.34
CA ALA A 77 11.69 -7.08 2.59
C ALA A 77 11.53 -8.61 2.37
N PRO A 78 12.44 -9.29 1.65
CA PRO A 78 12.31 -10.70 1.24
C PRO A 78 12.30 -11.70 2.40
N LYS A 79 12.95 -11.38 3.53
CA LYS A 79 12.96 -12.28 4.71
C LYS A 79 11.56 -12.50 5.30
N ARG A 80 10.62 -11.56 5.15
CA ARG A 80 9.28 -11.61 5.78
C ARG A 80 8.14 -12.03 4.85
N LYS A 81 8.42 -12.21 3.55
CA LYS A 81 7.39 -12.29 2.50
C LYS A 81 7.86 -13.19 1.36
N GLY A 82 6.94 -13.92 0.73
CA GLY A 82 7.19 -14.46 -0.61
C GLY A 82 7.48 -13.35 -1.62
N PRO A 83 7.81 -13.68 -2.89
CA PRO A 83 8.04 -12.68 -3.92
C PRO A 83 6.83 -11.73 -4.02
N PRO A 84 7.05 -10.41 -3.90
CA PRO A 84 5.98 -9.43 -3.95
C PRO A 84 5.50 -9.23 -5.39
N ILE A 85 4.19 -9.19 -5.59
CA ILE A 85 3.56 -8.90 -6.88
C ILE A 85 2.78 -7.59 -6.73
N ALA A 86 3.14 -6.58 -7.53
CA ALA A 86 2.43 -5.31 -7.59
C ALA A 86 1.22 -5.41 -8.53
N ARG A 87 0.10 -4.84 -8.11
CA ARG A 87 -1.14 -4.75 -8.90
C ARG A 87 -1.76 -3.36 -8.72
N GLN A 88 -2.38 -2.85 -9.78
CA GLN A 88 -3.00 -1.53 -9.83
C GLN A 88 -4.39 -1.66 -10.49
N LEU A 89 -5.38 -0.96 -9.92
CA LEU A 89 -6.70 -0.71 -10.50
C LEU A 89 -6.90 0.79 -10.69
#